data_AF-A0A8T6IIH4-F1
#
_entry.id   AF-A0A8T6IIH4-F1
#
_cell.length_a   1.000
_cell.length_b   1.000
_cell.length_c   1.000
_cell.angle_alpha   90.00
_cell.angle_beta   90.00
_cell.angle_gamma   90.00
#
_symmetry.space_group_name_H-M   'P 1'
#
loop_
_entity.id
_entity.type
_entity.pdbx_description
1 polymer ?
#
loop_
_entity_poly.entity_id
_entity_poly.type
_entity_poly.pdbx_seq_one_letter_code
_entity_poly.pdbx_strand_id
1 'polypeptide(L)'
;MTRLARRAKEWESEWLREGMERGFERGMEDQRALLCRQAERKFGREVAGTLARRLAAVTDSERLALVGDWIIDCDTGAALLERVAEPST
;
A
#
# COMPACT_ATOMS: atom_id res chain seq x y z
N MET A 1 18.01 -12.64 -36.49
CA MET A 1 16.75 -11.96 -36.08
C MET A 1 16.59 -10.66 -36.86
N THR A 2 15.38 -10.31 -37.32
CA THR A 2 15.11 -9.05 -38.03
C THR A 2 14.94 -7.88 -37.04
N ARG A 3 15.16 -6.65 -37.49
CA ARG A 3 14.97 -5.43 -36.66
C ARG A 3 13.54 -5.30 -36.13
N LEU A 4 12.55 -5.72 -36.91
CA LEU A 4 11.14 -5.72 -36.52
C LEU A 4 10.85 -6.73 -35.39
N ALA A 5 11.40 -7.94 -35.48
CA ALA A 5 11.22 -8.96 -34.45
C ALA A 5 11.83 -8.54 -33.10
N ARG A 6 12.96 -7.82 -33.12
CA ARG A 6 13.56 -7.26 -31.89
C ARG A 6 12.67 -6.19 -31.27
N ARG A 7 12.17 -5.26 -32.08
CA ARG A 7 11.34 -4.13 -31.62
C ARG A 7 9.99 -4.60 -31.07
N ALA A 8 9.40 -5.65 -31.65
CA ALA A 8 8.19 -6.27 -31.11
C ALA A 8 8.41 -6.85 -29.70
N LYS A 9 9.53 -7.54 -29.47
CA LYS A 9 9.88 -8.07 -28.14
C LYS A 9 10.16 -6.97 -27.11
N GLU A 10 10.82 -5.90 -27.53
CA GLU A 10 11.09 -4.74 -26.67
C GLU A 10 9.77 -4.10 -26.21
N TRP A 11 8.82 -3.89 -27.13
CA TRP A 11 7.49 -3.36 -26.81
C TRP A 11 6.67 -4.29 -25.91
N GLU A 12 6.69 -5.60 -26.16
CA GLU A 12 6.00 -6.58 -25.30
C GLU A 12 6.54 -6.52 -23.86
N SER A 13 7.87 -6.44 -23.72
CA SER A 13 8.54 -6.36 -22.41
C SER A 13 8.22 -5.06 -21.68
N GLU A 14 8.21 -3.94 -22.41
CA GLU A 14 7.86 -2.62 -21.86
C GLU A 14 6.40 -2.56 -21.41
N TRP A 15 5.48 -3.03 -22.24
CA TRP A 15 4.06 -3.07 -21.91
C TRP A 15 3.77 -3.94 -20.67
N LEU A 16 4.44 -5.10 -20.58
CA LEU A 16 4.32 -5.97 -19.41
C LEU A 16 4.84 -5.30 -18.14
N ARG A 17 6.00 -4.64 -18.22
CA ARG A 17 6.59 -3.89 -17.09
C ARG A 17 5.66 -2.79 -16.61
N GLU A 18 5.17 -1.94 -17.52
CA GLU A 18 4.23 -0.89 -17.15
C GLU A 18 2.92 -1.45 -16.57
N GLY A 19 2.45 -2.58 -17.10
CA GLY A 19 1.27 -3.27 -16.57
C GLY A 19 1.47 -3.72 -15.13
N MET A 20 2.64 -4.28 -14.81
CA MET A 20 3.01 -4.68 -13.45
C MET A 20 3.15 -3.47 -12.52
N GLU A 21 3.82 -2.40 -12.95
CA GLU A 21 3.97 -1.17 -12.16
C GLU A 21 2.62 -0.56 -11.81
N ARG A 22 1.73 -0.36 -12.80
CA ARG A 22 0.37 0.15 -12.56
C ARG A 22 -0.45 -0.78 -11.67
N GLY A 23 -0.31 -2.10 -11.85
CA GLY A 23 -1.00 -3.08 -11.03
C GLY A 23 -0.56 -3.03 -9.56
N PHE A 24 0.74 -2.88 -9.34
CA PHE A 24 1.32 -2.73 -8.00
C PHE A 24 0.86 -1.43 -7.34
N GLU A 25 0.96 -0.29 -8.03
CA GLU A 25 0.50 1.01 -7.51
C GLU A 25 -0.97 0.97 -7.10
N ARG A 26 -1.84 0.44 -7.96
CA ARG A 26 -3.27 0.29 -7.66
C ARG A 26 -3.52 -0.65 -6.49
N GLY A 27 -2.79 -1.77 -6.41
CA GLY A 27 -2.88 -2.69 -5.28
C GLY A 27 -2.51 -2.03 -3.96
N MET A 28 -1.49 -1.18 -3.97
CA MET A 28 -1.08 -0.40 -2.79
C MET A 28 -2.15 0.61 -2.38
N GLU A 29 -2.76 1.33 -3.34
CA GLU A 29 -3.87 2.24 -3.07
C GLU A 29 -5.09 1.53 -2.46
N ASP A 30 -5.49 0.40 -3.05
CA ASP A 30 -6.61 -0.41 -2.57
C ASP A 30 -6.35 -0.94 -1.15
N GLN A 31 -5.12 -1.38 -0.85
CA GLN A 31 -4.73 -1.78 0.49
C GLN A 31 -4.79 -0.62 1.50
N ARG A 32 -4.25 0.57 1.17
CA ARG A 32 -4.36 1.75 2.05
C ARG A 32 -5.82 2.08 2.36
N ALA A 33 -6.67 2.07 1.34
CA ALA A 33 -8.09 2.36 1.48
C ALA A 33 -8.79 1.35 2.39
N LEU A 34 -8.48 0.06 2.24
CA LEU A 34 -9.01 -0.99 3.10
C LEU A 34 -8.59 -0.79 4.57
N LEU A 35 -7.31 -0.54 4.83
CA LEU A 35 -6.78 -0.31 6.18
C LEU A 35 -7.44 0.92 6.83
N CYS A 36 -7.63 2.01 6.09
CA CYS A 36 -8.34 3.19 6.58
C CYS A 36 -9.80 2.87 6.93
N ARG A 37 -10.49 2.11 6.09
CA ARG A 37 -11.87 1.67 6.32
C ARG A 37 -11.98 0.75 7.56
N GLN A 38 -10.98 -0.10 7.81
CA GLN A 38 -10.92 -0.96 9.00
C GLN A 38 -10.65 -0.14 10.26
N ALA A 39 -9.67 0.77 10.22
CA ALA A 39 -9.37 1.67 11.33
C ALA A 39 -10.55 2.59 11.67
N GLU A 40 -11.29 3.07 10.67
CA GLU A 40 -12.50 3.87 10.90
C GLU A 40 -13.56 3.07 11.66
N ARG A 41 -13.77 1.80 11.28
CA ARG A 41 -14.73 0.93 11.96
C ARG A 41 -14.34 0.60 13.40
N LYS A 42 -13.05 0.38 13.67
CA LYS A 42 -12.60 -0.04 15.01
C LYS A 42 -12.36 1.14 15.94
N PHE A 43 -11.78 2.22 15.44
CA PHE A 43 -11.25 3.33 16.25
C PHE A 43 -11.87 4.69 15.91
N GLY A 44 -12.73 4.77 14.89
CA GLY A 44 -13.41 6.01 14.51
C GLY A 44 -12.70 6.82 13.43
N ARG A 45 -13.44 7.81 12.91
CA ARG A 45 -13.06 8.62 11.74
C ARG A 45 -11.78 9.42 11.91
N GLU A 46 -11.54 9.95 13.12
CA GLU A 46 -10.35 10.76 13.39
C GLU A 46 -9.06 9.93 13.26
N VAL A 47 -9.06 8.72 13.84
CA VAL A 47 -7.95 7.78 13.77
C VAL A 47 -7.70 7.36 12.33
N ALA A 48 -8.77 7.03 11.59
CA ALA A 48 -8.68 6.68 10.17
C ALA A 48 -8.10 7.80 9.31
N GLY A 49 -8.52 9.06 9.53
CA GLY A 49 -7.98 10.21 8.80
C GLY A 49 -6.50 10.45 9.09
N THR A 50 -6.06 10.23 10.33
CA THR A 50 -4.64 10.32 10.68
C THR A 50 -3.84 9.17 10.09
N LEU A 51 -4.38 7.95 10.12
CA LEU A 51 -3.78 6.78 9.51
C LEU A 51 -3.61 6.99 8.00
N ALA A 52 -4.64 7.49 7.30
CA ALA A 52 -4.59 7.77 5.86
C ALA A 52 -3.42 8.69 5.47
N ARG A 53 -3.21 9.77 6.23
CA ARG A 53 -2.08 10.69 6.01
C ARG A 53 -0.73 10.00 6.16
N ARG A 54 -0.59 9.10 7.13
CA ARG A 54 0.66 8.36 7.38
C ARG A 54 0.91 7.29 6.32
N LEU A 55 -0.15 6.62 5.89
CA LEU A 55 -0.05 5.60 4.88
C LEU A 55 0.17 6.18 3.49
N ALA A 56 -0.17 7.44 3.19
CA ALA A 56 -0.05 8.01 1.84
C ALA A 56 1.34 7.81 1.17
N ALA A 57 2.42 7.83 1.96
CA ALA A 57 3.80 7.69 1.46
C ALA A 57 4.38 6.26 1.53
N VAL A 58 3.64 5.27 2.06
CA VAL A 58 4.19 3.93 2.33
C VAL A 58 4.24 3.08 1.06
N THR A 59 5.36 2.98 0.36
CA THR A 59 5.46 2.19 -0.88
C THR A 59 5.76 0.70 -0.67
N ASP A 60 5.84 0.26 0.58
CA ASP A 60 6.15 -1.11 0.97
C ASP A 60 4.88 -1.88 1.38
N SER A 61 4.58 -2.96 0.67
CA SER A 61 3.43 -3.84 0.94
C SER A 61 3.56 -4.62 2.24
N GLU A 62 4.77 -4.97 2.68
CA GLU A 62 4.97 -5.68 3.95
C GLU A 62 4.66 -4.76 5.12
N ARG A 63 5.07 -3.49 5.04
CA ARG A 63 4.66 -2.47 6.01
C ARG A 63 3.14 -2.28 6.04
N LEU A 64 2.44 -2.34 4.91
CA LEU A 64 0.96 -2.29 4.90
C LEU A 64 0.34 -3.53 5.55
N ALA A 65 0.92 -4.71 5.37
CA ALA A 65 0.45 -5.94 6.03
C ALA A 65 0.56 -5.82 7.57
N LEU A 66 1.70 -5.34 8.08
CA LEU A 66 1.90 -5.11 9.52
C LEU A 66 0.89 -4.12 10.10
N VAL A 67 0.53 -3.06 9.36
CA VAL A 67 -0.52 -2.14 9.79
C VAL A 67 -1.87 -2.86 9.93
N GLY A 68 -2.16 -3.81 9.04
CA GLY A 68 -3.33 -4.69 9.14
C GLY A 68 -3.35 -5.49 10.43
N ASP A 69 -2.22 -6.10 10.79
CA ASP A 69 -2.08 -6.85 12.04
C ASP A 69 -2.25 -5.93 13.26
N TRP A 70 -1.63 -4.75 13.27
CA TRP A 70 -1.76 -3.79 14.36
C TRP A 70 -3.19 -3.25 14.52
N ILE A 71 -3.96 -3.12 13.43
CA ILE A 71 -5.38 -2.77 13.53
C ILE A 71 -6.13 -3.82 14.34
N ILE A 72 -5.78 -5.11 14.23
CA ILE A 72 -6.40 -6.18 15.00
C ILE A 72 -5.89 -6.17 16.44
N ASP A 73 -4.58 -6.06 16.64
CA ASP A 73 -3.92 -6.25 17.94
C ASP A 73 -4.03 -5.05 18.89
N CYS A 74 -4.08 -3.81 18.38
CA CYS A 74 -4.12 -2.63 19.24
C CYS A 74 -5.51 -2.46 19.88
N ASP A 75 -5.54 -2.21 21.19
CA ASP A 75 -6.77 -1.92 21.93
C ASP A 75 -7.32 -0.51 21.65
N THR A 76 -6.44 0.43 21.29
CA THR A 76 -6.81 1.83 21.05
C THR A 76 -6.25 2.36 19.73
N GLY A 77 -6.93 3.35 19.16
CA GLY A 77 -6.45 4.04 17.97
C GLY A 77 -5.16 4.82 18.20
N ALA A 78 -4.93 5.33 19.42
CA ALA A 78 -3.69 5.99 19.78
C ALA A 78 -2.49 5.03 19.71
N ALA A 79 -2.62 3.82 20.26
CA ALA A 79 -1.59 2.78 20.21
C ALA A 79 -1.28 2.33 18.76
N LEU A 80 -2.32 2.17 17.94
CA LEU A 80 -2.14 1.90 16.50
C LEU A 80 -1.31 3.00 15.84
N LEU A 81 -1.69 4.26 16.05
CA LEU A 81 -0.99 5.38 15.45
C LEU A 81 0.46 5.42 15.93
N GLU A 82 0.73 5.29 17.22
CA GLU A 82 2.10 5.25 17.74
C GLU A 82 2.98 4.23 16.99
N ARG A 83 2.53 2.98 16.85
CA ARG A 83 3.25 1.97 16.07
C ARG A 83 3.47 2.33 14.60
N VAL A 84 2.46 2.89 13.95
CA VAL A 84 2.59 3.31 12.54
C VAL A 84 3.61 4.44 12.35
N ALA A 85 3.83 5.26 13.38
CA ALA A 85 4.85 6.32 13.36
C ALA A 85 6.28 5.79 13.58
N GLU A 86 6.45 4.59 14.13
CA GLU A 86 7.78 4.04 14.34
C GLU A 86 8.48 3.82 12.98
N PRO A 87 9.73 4.28 12.82
CA PRO A 87 10.51 3.97 11.63
C PRO A 87 10.75 2.46 11.57
N SER A 88 10.52 1.84 10.41
CA SER A 88 10.93 0.45 10.20
C SER A 88 12.45 0.41 10.36
N THR A 89 12.94 -0.31 11.36
CA THR A 89 14.39 -0.55 11.55
C THR A 89 14.91 -1.48 10.47
#